data_AF-A0A8J6MNS1-F1
#
_entry.id   AF-A0A8J6MNS1-F1
#
_cell.length_a   1.000
_cell.length_b   1.000
_cell.length_c   1.000
_cell.angle_alpha   90.00
_cell.angle_beta   90.00
_cell.angle_gamma   90.00
#
_symmetry.space_group_name_H-M   'P 1'
#
loop_
_entity.id
_entity.type
_entity.pdbx_description
1 polymer ?
#
loop_
_entity_poly.entity_id
_entity_poly.type
_entity_poly.pdbx_seq_one_letter_code
_entity_poly.pdbx_strand_id
1 'polypeptide(L)'
;MYLTKAPTLTILVPIYDGSGIMRFPHSGGPYFGLHCMVDNAFPLSRQAQQCVAKFFGRDDLNDKFDPVAAIDPVLRLEGEASSVLFLMKPKGSSIEADPNWFTIAQVLRSLPSGPNRLAYMKALQHMAGAADAEISVLEVDDEVRKRLKELASETPKNLLD
;
A
#
# COMPACT_ATOMS: atom_id res chain seq x y z
N MET A 1 -12.74 19.83 16.41
CA MET A 1 -11.50 19.14 16.83
C MET A 1 -10.98 18.39 15.61
N TYR A 2 -10.04 19.00 14.88
CA TYR A 2 -9.52 18.45 13.63
C TYR A 2 -8.36 17.51 13.96
N LEU A 3 -8.62 16.21 14.00
CA LEU A 3 -7.56 15.21 13.94
C LEU A 3 -6.91 15.33 12.56
N THR A 4 -5.72 15.91 12.50
CA THR A 4 -4.79 15.67 11.40
C THR A 4 -4.53 14.17 11.38
N LYS A 5 -5.32 13.43 10.59
CA LYS A 5 -5.16 11.96 10.49
C LYS A 5 -3.74 11.73 9.97
N ALA A 6 -2.88 11.18 10.81
CA ALA A 6 -1.50 10.91 10.43
C ALA A 6 -1.46 10.02 9.19
N PRO A 7 -0.50 10.24 8.27
CA PRO A 7 -0.46 9.53 7.01
C PRO A 7 -0.32 8.03 7.26
N THR A 8 -1.00 7.24 6.43
CA THR A 8 -0.99 5.79 6.52
C THR A 8 -0.25 5.17 5.33
N LEU A 9 0.11 3.90 5.50
CA LEU A 9 0.60 3.04 4.45
C LEU A 9 -0.45 1.97 4.20
N THR A 10 -0.85 1.78 2.94
CA THR A 10 -1.70 0.68 2.49
C THR A 10 -0.84 -0.26 1.67
N ILE A 11 -0.67 -1.49 2.16
CA ILE A 11 0.28 -2.45 1.60
C ILE A 11 -0.50 -3.51 0.83
N LEU A 12 -0.18 -3.64 -0.46
CA LEU A 12 -0.65 -4.71 -1.32
C LEU A 12 0.34 -5.86 -1.31
N VAL A 13 -0.15 -7.03 -0.92
CA VAL A 13 0.62 -8.27 -0.89
C VAL A 13 -0.09 -9.31 -1.76
N PRO A 14 0.41 -9.59 -2.97
CA PRO A 14 -0.14 -10.63 -3.83
C PRO A 14 0.25 -12.00 -3.30
N ILE A 15 -0.72 -12.83 -2.95
CA ILE A 15 -0.51 -14.21 -2.51
C ILE A 15 -1.44 -15.10 -3.33
N TYR A 16 -0.95 -16.26 -3.75
CA TYR A 16 -1.74 -17.22 -4.52
C TYR A 16 -2.42 -18.22 -3.58
N ASP A 17 -3.69 -18.55 -3.88
CA ASP A 17 -4.37 -19.67 -3.24
C ASP A 17 -3.96 -21.01 -3.89
N GLY A 18 -4.40 -22.13 -3.32
CA GLY A 18 -4.14 -23.47 -3.88
C GLY A 18 -4.71 -23.71 -5.29
N SER A 19 -5.54 -22.80 -5.82
CA SER A 19 -6.04 -22.84 -7.20
C SER A 19 -5.23 -21.96 -8.16
N GLY A 20 -4.17 -21.31 -7.69
CA GLY A 20 -3.35 -20.39 -8.48
C GLY A 20 -4.00 -19.02 -8.71
N ILE A 21 -5.04 -18.66 -7.95
CA ILE A 21 -5.69 -17.35 -8.04
C ILE A 21 -4.96 -16.38 -7.11
N MET A 22 -4.55 -15.24 -7.66
CA MET A 22 -3.92 -14.16 -6.90
C MET A 22 -4.95 -13.40 -6.06
N ARG A 23 -4.66 -13.28 -4.77
CA ARG A 23 -5.51 -12.64 -3.76
C ARG A 23 -4.71 -11.70 -2.88
N PHE A 24 -5.43 -10.78 -2.25
CA PHE A 24 -4.87 -9.71 -1.45
C PHE A 24 -5.50 -9.70 -0.07
N PRO A 25 -4.72 -9.83 1.02
CA PRO A 25 -5.25 -9.71 2.36
C PRO A 25 -5.74 -8.29 2.62
N HIS A 26 -6.78 -8.19 3.46
CA HIS A 26 -7.38 -6.93 3.84
C HIS A 26 -7.49 -6.83 5.36
N SER A 27 -6.94 -5.77 5.92
CA SER A 27 -6.92 -5.54 7.38
C SER A 27 -8.16 -4.80 7.92
N GLY A 28 -9.13 -4.46 7.07
CA GLY A 28 -10.37 -3.78 7.47
C GLY A 28 -10.30 -2.26 7.48
N GLY A 29 -9.25 -1.66 6.89
CA GLY A 29 -9.13 -0.21 6.75
C GLY A 29 -9.91 0.38 5.57
N PRO A 30 -9.78 1.69 5.32
CA PRO A 30 -10.55 2.40 4.29
C PRO A 30 -10.13 2.09 2.85
N TYR A 31 -8.97 1.45 2.65
CA TYR A 31 -8.43 1.12 1.33
C TYR A 31 -8.20 -0.39 1.22
N PHE A 32 -8.09 -0.96 0.01
CA PHE A 32 -7.83 -2.40 -0.12
C PHE A 32 -6.35 -2.75 0.13
N GLY A 33 -6.04 -3.18 1.36
CA GLY A 33 -4.77 -3.83 1.69
C GLY A 33 -4.55 -3.97 3.20
N LEU A 34 -3.29 -4.15 3.58
CA LEU A 34 -2.85 -4.08 4.97
C LEU A 34 -2.53 -2.63 5.35
N HIS A 35 -3.02 -2.15 6.48
CA HIS A 35 -2.85 -0.76 6.89
C HIS A 35 -1.94 -0.64 8.11
N CYS A 36 -1.04 0.33 8.06
CA CYS A 36 -0.35 0.81 9.25
C CYS A 36 -0.23 2.34 9.23
N MET A 37 -0.04 2.90 10.42
CA MET A 37 0.34 4.29 10.59
C MET A 37 1.81 4.45 10.20
N VAL A 38 2.13 5.54 9.51
CA VAL A 38 3.53 5.85 9.17
C VAL A 38 4.22 6.46 10.39
N ASP A 39 5.35 5.86 10.76
CA ASP A 39 6.34 6.41 11.66
C ASP A 39 7.52 6.95 10.85
N ASN A 40 7.74 8.27 10.91
CA ASN A 40 8.81 8.94 10.18
C ASN A 40 10.22 8.56 10.66
N ALA A 41 10.36 7.87 11.80
CA ALA A 41 11.64 7.37 12.29
C ALA A 41 12.18 6.19 11.47
N PHE A 42 11.32 5.50 10.71
CA PHE A 42 11.69 4.28 9.99
C PHE A 42 11.48 4.40 8.47
N PRO A 43 12.27 3.67 7.65
CA PRO A 43 11.99 3.52 6.22
C PRO A 43 10.62 2.88 5.96
N LEU A 44 9.92 3.27 4.89
CA LEU A 44 8.58 2.74 4.57
C LEU A 44 8.63 1.24 4.30
N SER A 45 9.67 0.76 3.61
CA SER A 45 9.90 -0.66 3.35
C SER A 45 9.94 -1.50 4.62
N ARG A 46 10.65 -1.02 5.66
CA ARG A 46 10.76 -1.69 6.96
C ARG A 46 9.42 -1.72 7.69
N GLN A 47 8.69 -0.61 7.65
CA GLN A 47 7.35 -0.53 8.25
C GLN A 47 6.35 -1.44 7.54
N ALA A 48 6.46 -1.56 6.22
CA ALA A 48 5.63 -2.45 5.42
C ALA A 48 5.87 -3.91 5.83
N GLN A 49 7.14 -4.35 5.89
CA GLN A 49 7.52 -5.69 6.36
C GLN A 49 6.94 -6.01 7.74
N GLN A 50 7.12 -5.10 8.70
CA GLN A 50 6.60 -5.28 10.06
C GLN A 50 5.07 -5.36 10.09
N CYS A 51 4.38 -4.56 9.28
CA CYS A 51 2.92 -4.60 9.18
C CYS A 51 2.43 -5.93 8.63
N VAL A 52 3.08 -6.45 7.58
CA VAL A 52 2.73 -7.74 6.98
C VAL A 52 2.98 -8.89 7.96
N ALA A 53 4.13 -8.93 8.63
CA ALA A 53 4.45 -9.95 9.63
C ALA A 53 3.44 -9.96 10.80
N LYS A 54 3.08 -8.76 11.28
CA LYS A 54 2.07 -8.58 12.33
C LYS A 54 0.69 -9.08 11.90
N PHE A 55 0.27 -8.79 10.66
CA PHE A 55 -1.03 -9.26 10.15
C PHE A 55 -1.12 -10.78 10.15
N PHE A 56 -0.03 -11.47 9.76
CA PHE A 56 0.03 -12.93 9.75
C PHE A 56 0.31 -13.55 11.12
N GLY A 57 0.60 -12.75 12.15
CA GLY A 57 0.99 -13.24 13.48
C GLY A 57 2.26 -14.10 13.44
N ARG A 58 3.16 -13.82 12.49
CA ARG A 58 4.31 -14.66 12.16
C ARG A 58 5.58 -13.83 12.01
N ASP A 59 6.37 -13.78 13.08
CA ASP A 59 7.63 -13.01 13.11
C ASP A 59 8.69 -13.59 12.16
N ASP A 60 8.59 -14.87 11.80
CA ASP A 60 9.47 -15.53 10.84
C ASP A 60 9.29 -15.04 9.39
N LEU A 61 8.26 -14.22 9.14
CA LEU A 61 7.97 -13.62 7.85
C LEU A 61 8.60 -12.24 7.62
N ASN A 62 9.25 -11.63 8.62
CA ASN A 62 9.79 -10.27 8.51
C ASN A 62 10.70 -10.07 7.27
N ASP A 63 11.52 -11.08 6.94
CA ASP A 63 12.42 -11.03 5.79
C ASP A 63 11.90 -11.78 4.55
N LYS A 64 10.66 -12.28 4.61
CA LYS A 64 10.02 -13.08 3.56
C LYS A 64 9.18 -12.24 2.60
N PHE A 65 9.21 -10.93 2.73
CA PHE A 65 8.55 -10.02 1.79
C PHE A 65 9.54 -8.97 1.29
N ASP A 66 9.62 -8.85 -0.03
CA ASP A 66 10.39 -7.82 -0.69
C ASP A 66 9.53 -6.58 -0.95
N PRO A 67 10.00 -5.39 -0.57
CA PRO A 67 9.41 -4.15 -1.06
C PRO A 67 9.62 -4.06 -2.58
N VAL A 68 8.56 -3.74 -3.32
CA VAL A 68 8.63 -3.59 -4.78
C VAL A 68 8.59 -2.12 -5.15
N ALA A 69 7.53 -1.41 -4.76
CA ALA A 69 7.34 -0.02 -5.14
C ALA A 69 6.36 0.71 -4.23
N ALA A 70 6.61 2.00 -3.99
CA ALA A 70 5.56 2.94 -3.61
C ALA A 70 4.84 3.41 -4.88
N ILE A 71 3.51 3.43 -4.85
CA ILE A 71 2.67 3.64 -6.03
C ILE A 71 1.98 5.00 -5.96
N ASP A 72 2.12 5.78 -7.03
CA ASP A 72 1.41 7.03 -7.21
C ASP A 72 0.20 6.89 -8.16
N PRO A 73 -0.93 7.55 -7.88
CA PRO A 73 -1.12 8.58 -6.86
C PRO A 73 -1.39 8.03 -5.45
N VAL A 74 -1.18 8.88 -4.43
CA VAL A 74 -1.58 8.61 -3.04
C VAL A 74 -3.10 8.40 -2.96
N LEU A 75 -3.50 7.42 -2.16
CA LEU A 75 -4.90 7.09 -1.95
C LEU A 75 -5.57 8.16 -1.09
N ARG A 76 -6.72 8.65 -1.55
CA ARG A 76 -7.53 9.65 -0.84
C ARG A 76 -9.00 9.25 -0.90
N LEU A 77 -9.66 9.24 0.24
CA LEU A 77 -11.10 9.09 0.36
C LEU A 77 -11.61 10.18 1.30
N GLU A 78 -12.75 10.79 0.96
CA GLU A 78 -13.33 11.86 1.77
C GLU A 78 -13.58 11.37 3.20
N GLY A 79 -13.17 12.18 4.18
CA GLY A 79 -13.28 11.83 5.59
C GLY A 79 -12.23 10.84 6.09
N GLU A 80 -11.33 10.31 5.24
CA GLU A 80 -10.29 9.35 5.62
C GLU A 80 -8.86 9.89 5.59
N ALA A 81 -7.97 9.18 6.29
CA ALA A 81 -6.54 9.48 6.23
C ALA A 81 -6.02 9.23 4.81
N SER A 82 -5.12 10.08 4.32
CA SER A 82 -4.41 9.79 3.05
C SER A 82 -3.44 8.64 3.26
N SER A 83 -3.34 7.75 2.27
CA SER A 83 -2.50 6.55 2.36
C SER A 83 -1.61 6.37 1.15
N VAL A 84 -0.32 6.11 1.36
CA VAL A 84 0.58 5.69 0.28
C VAL A 84 0.31 4.23 -0.02
N LEU A 85 0.04 3.90 -1.29
CA LEU A 85 -0.10 2.51 -1.72
C LEU A 85 1.30 1.92 -1.91
N PHE A 86 1.61 0.83 -1.22
CA PHE A 86 2.92 0.18 -1.26
C PHE A 86 2.76 -1.27 -1.72
N LEU A 87 3.49 -1.65 -2.76
CA LEU A 87 3.48 -3.00 -3.29
C LEU A 87 4.63 -3.80 -2.69
N MET A 88 4.33 -5.00 -2.20
CA MET A 88 5.31 -5.98 -1.76
C MET A 88 5.15 -7.28 -2.53
N LYS A 89 6.16 -8.15 -2.46
CA LYS A 89 6.12 -9.50 -3.04
C LYS A 89 6.62 -10.53 -2.05
N PRO A 90 5.96 -11.68 -1.86
CA PRO A 90 6.50 -12.76 -1.05
C PRO A 90 7.75 -13.38 -1.68
N LYS A 91 8.75 -13.69 -0.85
CA LYS A 91 9.94 -14.47 -1.19
C LYS A 91 9.62 -15.96 -1.09
N GLY A 92 9.43 -16.59 -2.25
CA GLY A 92 9.02 -17.99 -2.30
C GLY A 92 7.59 -18.21 -1.81
N SER A 93 7.24 -19.47 -1.56
CA SER A 93 5.86 -19.92 -1.32
C SER A 93 5.62 -20.34 0.14
N SER A 94 5.88 -19.45 1.11
CA SER A 94 5.71 -19.77 2.54
C SER A 94 4.29 -19.52 3.09
N ILE A 95 3.39 -18.97 2.27
CA ILE A 95 2.02 -18.60 2.65
C ILE A 95 1.09 -18.91 1.50
N GLU A 96 -0.03 -19.58 1.81
CA GLU A 96 -1.15 -19.79 0.91
C GLU A 96 -2.24 -18.76 1.22
N ALA A 97 -2.85 -18.18 0.17
CA ALA A 97 -3.89 -17.18 0.36
C ALA A 97 -5.20 -17.80 0.86
N ASP A 98 -5.91 -17.08 1.74
CA ASP A 98 -7.28 -17.43 2.11
C ASP A 98 -8.21 -17.23 0.89
N PRO A 99 -9.01 -18.24 0.48
CA PRO A 99 -9.96 -18.12 -0.63
C PRO A 99 -11.03 -17.02 -0.45
N ASN A 100 -11.22 -16.50 0.76
CA ASN A 100 -12.14 -15.41 1.04
C ASN A 100 -11.52 -14.02 0.83
N TRP A 101 -10.20 -13.94 0.65
CA TRP A 101 -9.55 -12.68 0.31
C TRP A 101 -9.92 -12.20 -1.08
N PHE A 102 -9.83 -10.89 -1.25
CA PHE A 102 -10.20 -10.21 -2.49
C PHE A 102 -9.23 -10.57 -3.60
N THR A 103 -9.78 -10.89 -4.77
CA THR A 103 -9.06 -10.88 -6.03
C THR A 103 -8.91 -9.44 -6.52
N ILE A 104 -7.94 -9.20 -7.40
CA ILE A 104 -7.79 -7.86 -7.98
C ILE A 104 -9.03 -7.40 -8.75
N ALA A 105 -9.71 -8.33 -9.43
CA ALA A 105 -10.92 -8.02 -10.17
C ALA A 105 -12.06 -7.56 -9.23
N GLN A 106 -12.10 -8.06 -7.99
CA GLN A 106 -13.04 -7.57 -6.98
C GLN A 106 -12.63 -6.17 -6.50
N VAL A 107 -11.35 -5.98 -6.14
CA VAL A 107 -10.82 -4.66 -5.71
C VAL A 107 -11.13 -3.57 -6.74
N LEU A 108 -10.80 -3.79 -8.01
CA LEU A 108 -11.01 -2.79 -9.07
C LEU A 108 -12.48 -2.53 -9.38
N ARG A 109 -13.38 -3.50 -9.15
CA ARG A 109 -14.83 -3.33 -9.33
C ARG A 109 -15.47 -2.57 -8.17
N SER A 110 -14.91 -2.71 -6.97
CA SER A 110 -15.38 -2.00 -5.78
C SER A 110 -14.94 -0.54 -5.73
N LEU A 111 -14.00 -0.13 -6.58
CA LEU A 111 -13.49 1.25 -6.64
C LEU A 111 -14.16 2.03 -7.77
N PRO A 112 -14.65 3.27 -7.50
CA PRO A 112 -15.10 4.15 -8.57
C PRO A 112 -13.94 4.51 -9.49
N SER A 113 -14.26 4.90 -10.73
CA SER A 113 -13.26 5.47 -11.64
C SER A 113 -12.63 6.71 -11.01
N GLY A 114 -11.29 6.75 -10.94
CA GLY A 114 -10.58 7.86 -10.33
C GLY A 114 -9.16 7.52 -9.87
N PRO A 115 -8.51 8.43 -9.12
CA PRO A 115 -7.11 8.31 -8.71
C PRO A 115 -6.81 7.05 -7.91
N ASN A 116 -7.67 6.66 -6.96
CA ASN A 116 -7.47 5.44 -6.17
C ASN A 116 -7.44 4.20 -7.07
N ARG A 117 -8.43 4.04 -7.95
CA ARG A 117 -8.48 2.91 -8.89
C ARG A 117 -7.24 2.89 -9.80
N LEU A 118 -6.78 4.06 -10.26
CA LEU A 118 -5.55 4.18 -11.04
C LEU A 118 -4.32 3.70 -10.27
N ALA A 119 -4.19 4.02 -8.98
CA ALA A 119 -3.09 3.54 -8.15
C ALA A 119 -3.06 2.00 -8.08
N TYR A 120 -4.20 1.35 -7.82
CA TYR A 120 -4.29 -0.12 -7.83
C TYR A 120 -3.95 -0.71 -9.21
N MET A 121 -4.37 -0.07 -10.30
CA MET A 121 -4.02 -0.50 -11.65
C MET A 121 -2.51 -0.39 -11.92
N LYS A 122 -1.86 0.68 -11.48
CA LYS A 122 -0.40 0.83 -11.60
C LYS A 122 0.35 -0.20 -10.77
N ALA A 123 -0.11 -0.51 -9.56
CA ALA A 123 0.47 -1.58 -8.76
C ALA A 123 0.46 -2.92 -9.53
N LEU A 124 -0.60 -3.21 -10.29
CA LEU A 124 -0.65 -4.39 -11.16
C LEU A 124 0.35 -4.32 -12.31
N GLN A 125 0.52 -3.16 -12.92
CA GLN A 125 1.49 -2.97 -14.00
C GLN A 125 2.92 -3.23 -13.50
N HIS A 126 3.26 -2.76 -12.30
CA HIS A 126 4.52 -3.10 -11.64
C HIS A 126 4.65 -4.61 -11.37
N MET A 127 3.61 -5.28 -10.88
CA MET A 127 3.64 -6.74 -10.66
C MET A 127 3.80 -7.53 -11.96
N ALA A 128 3.20 -7.07 -13.05
CA ALA A 128 3.29 -7.73 -14.36
C ALA A 128 4.63 -7.49 -15.07
N GLY A 129 5.54 -6.68 -14.49
CA GLY A 129 6.78 -6.26 -15.13
C GLY A 129 6.56 -5.34 -16.33
N ALA A 130 5.37 -4.75 -16.45
CA ALA A 130 4.96 -3.88 -17.56
C ALA A 130 5.24 -2.40 -17.29
N ALA A 131 5.62 -2.05 -16.06
CA ALA A 131 6.22 -0.77 -15.72
C ALA A 131 7.73 -1.00 -15.57
N ASP A 132 8.51 -0.40 -16.47
CA ASP A 132 9.95 -0.62 -16.63
C ASP A 132 10.72 -0.70 -15.30
N ALA A 133 11.58 -1.72 -15.25
CA ALA A 133 12.55 -1.95 -14.19
C ALA A 133 13.65 -0.89 -14.26
N GLU A 134 13.49 0.21 -13.49
CA GLU A 134 14.58 1.00 -12.89
C GLU A 134 13.97 2.20 -12.16
N ILE A 135 13.32 1.95 -11.02
CA ILE A 135 13.16 2.98 -9.99
C ILE A 135 13.77 2.39 -8.73
N SER A 136 15.03 2.75 -8.47
CA SER A 136 15.77 2.34 -7.29
C SER A 136 14.98 2.71 -6.04
N VAL A 137 14.62 1.70 -5.24
CA VAL A 137 13.89 1.83 -3.96
C VAL A 137 14.56 2.82 -3.00
N LEU A 138 15.86 3.09 -3.19
CA LEU A 138 16.64 4.07 -2.42
C LEU A 138 16.34 5.54 -2.79
N GLU A 139 15.98 5.84 -4.03
CA GLU A 139 15.74 7.24 -4.47
C GLU A 139 14.30 7.70 -4.20
N VAL A 140 13.35 6.74 -4.14
CA VAL A 140 11.92 7.01 -3.90
C VAL A 140 11.65 7.39 -2.45
N ASP A 141 12.44 6.89 -1.50
CA ASP A 141 12.20 7.12 -0.07
C ASP A 141 12.27 8.62 0.28
N ASP A 142 13.14 9.39 -0.38
CA ASP A 142 13.26 10.84 -0.16
C ASP A 142 12.16 11.65 -0.86
N GLU A 143 11.74 11.27 -2.07
CA GLU A 143 10.63 11.94 -2.76
C GLU A 143 9.29 11.63 -2.08
N VAL A 144 9.07 10.38 -1.64
CA VAL A 144 7.88 10.01 -0.87
C VAL A 144 7.90 10.67 0.50
N ARG A 145 9.05 10.76 1.18
CA ARG A 145 9.16 11.55 2.43
C ARG A 145 8.87 13.02 2.20
N LYS A 146 9.36 13.61 1.12
CA LYS A 146 9.07 15.00 0.75
C LYS A 146 7.57 15.18 0.54
N ARG A 147 6.91 14.27 -0.18
CA ARG A 147 5.46 14.30 -0.38
C ARG A 147 4.67 14.05 0.90
N LEU A 148 5.09 13.13 1.76
CA LEU A 148 4.46 12.91 3.07
C LEU A 148 4.55 14.18 3.94
N LYS A 149 5.69 14.89 3.90
CA LYS A 149 5.84 16.20 4.54
C LYS A 149 4.96 17.25 3.89
N GLU A 150 4.90 17.31 2.56
CA GLU A 150 4.02 18.22 1.81
C GLU A 150 2.54 17.97 2.18
N LEU A 151 2.09 16.71 2.17
CA LEU A 151 0.73 16.30 2.57
C LEU A 151 0.43 16.63 4.04
N ALA A 152 1.40 16.48 4.94
CA ALA A 152 1.25 16.89 6.33
C ALA A 152 1.21 18.42 6.49
N SER A 153 1.73 19.18 5.52
CA SER A 153 1.82 20.64 5.52
C SER A 153 0.78 21.36 4.66
N GLU A 154 0.12 20.67 3.71
CA GLU A 154 -0.99 21.16 2.89
C GLU A 154 -2.22 21.39 3.80
N THR A 155 -2.18 22.51 4.49
CA THR A 155 -3.32 23.15 5.14
C THR A 155 -4.22 23.70 4.03
N PRO A 156 -5.55 23.58 4.07
CA PRO A 156 -6.39 24.22 3.06
C PRO A 156 -6.33 25.75 3.24
N LYS A 157 -5.36 26.38 2.58
CA LYS A 157 -5.44 27.80 2.19
C LYS A 157 -6.40 27.85 1.00
N ASN A 158 -7.71 27.85 1.27
CA ASN A 158 -8.76 28.38 0.37
C ASN A 158 -10.16 28.19 0.98
N LEU A 159 -10.37 28.63 2.22
CA LEU A 159 -11.72 28.79 2.80
C LEU A 159 -11.82 30.05 3.70
N LEU A 160 -11.14 31.12 3.30
CA LEU A 160 -11.41 32.47 3.77
C LEU A 160 -11.21 33.42 2.59
N ASP A 161 -12.19 33.41 1.69
CA ASP A 161 -12.74 34.59 1.00
C ASP A 161 -14.15 34.23 0.51
#